data_AF-A0A0J9TV55-F1
#
_entry.id   AF-A0A0J9TV55-F1
#
_cell.length_a   1.000
_cell.length_b   1.000
_cell.length_c   1.000
_cell.angle_alpha   90.00
_cell.angle_beta   90.00
_cell.angle_gamma   90.00
#
_symmetry.space_group_name_H-M   'P 1'
#
loop_
_entity.id
_entity.type
_entity.pdbx_description
1 polymer ?
#
loop_
_entity_poly.entity_id
_entity_poly.type
_entity_poly.pdbx_seq_one_letter_code
_entity_poly.pdbx_strand_id
1 'polypeptide(L)'
;MEVKNKARSFLGVILIDPSLKRFLIFILVSGVIWFLPLYKVLIYVLQKKHSNLSSVDDKIYECVTNISVILTYYYLLCVTNVGGTSKRVMKNAPLLRGKCVIVTGGYKGIGLAAVTEFVKLGCEVVLACRSVEHMEFVKTDLLTRYPDAKIHCVQLDLASYKSVESCASQILSKFPKIDILVNNAGFVSQKLEYVNGLERTFFINYLGHFYLTKLLHKRIVASDTLVVNLSSIAHSMLRESDVNYNFICEKNSTKNTNSNLLYRREYNFSKLCMLYYTQQLQRRFENEKTKACTVSINPGLVRTELFRNEQSWFRALAKNLIFSKSPLQGAQTILYVCLLDREKLAKGSYYSDCKVDYVRSYALDLQKSEVHPQSRRSYAAIYAQIWLPRKQLIC
;
A
#
# COMPACT_ATOMS: atom_id res chain seq x y z
N MET A 1 -15.04 18.55 6.70
CA MET A 1 -13.88 17.93 6.04
C MET A 1 -13.54 18.55 4.69
N GLU A 2 -12.40 19.25 4.59
CA GLU A 2 -11.75 19.51 3.30
C GLU A 2 -10.71 18.41 3.07
N VAL A 3 -11.08 17.34 2.35
CA VAL A 3 -10.11 16.34 1.90
C VAL A 3 -9.18 17.02 0.90
N LYS A 4 -7.88 17.01 1.18
CA LYS A 4 -6.91 17.70 0.30
C LYS A 4 -6.57 16.94 -0.97
N ASN A 5 -7.16 15.75 -1.17
CA ASN A 5 -6.98 15.00 -2.41
C ASN A 5 -7.60 15.76 -3.57
N LYS A 6 -6.82 15.91 -4.64
CA LYS A 6 -7.28 16.46 -5.90
C LYS A 6 -7.55 15.33 -6.88
N ALA A 7 -8.53 15.52 -7.76
CA ALA A 7 -8.83 14.57 -8.83
C ALA A 7 -7.88 14.75 -10.02
N ARG A 8 -7.52 13.64 -10.68
CA ARG A 8 -6.90 13.62 -12.02
C ARG A 8 -7.51 12.52 -12.88
N SER A 9 -7.28 12.61 -14.19
CA SER A 9 -7.60 11.53 -15.14
C SER A 9 -6.81 10.26 -14.81
N PHE A 10 -7.23 9.12 -15.36
CA PHE A 10 -6.52 7.84 -15.20
C PHE A 10 -5.04 7.95 -15.58
N LEU A 11 -4.75 8.48 -16.78
CA LEU A 11 -3.38 8.70 -17.23
C LEU A 11 -2.64 9.70 -16.32
N GLY A 12 -3.35 10.73 -15.84
CA GLY A 12 -2.80 11.72 -14.93
C GLY A 12 -2.38 11.15 -13.57
N VAL A 13 -3.07 10.15 -13.02
CA VAL A 13 -2.67 9.45 -11.78
C VAL A 13 -1.53 8.48 -12.06
N ILE A 14 -1.62 7.70 -13.14
CA ILE A 14 -0.62 6.70 -13.52
C ILE A 14 0.76 7.32 -13.78
N LEU A 15 0.83 8.45 -14.48
CA LEU A 15 2.09 9.13 -14.80
C LEU A 15 2.77 9.79 -13.58
N ILE A 16 2.10 9.86 -12.43
CA ILE A 16 2.67 10.40 -11.19
C ILE A 16 3.41 9.33 -10.39
N ASP A 17 3.08 8.04 -10.59
CA ASP A 17 3.77 6.95 -9.91
C ASP A 17 5.28 6.98 -10.23
N PRO A 18 6.17 7.10 -9.23
CA PRO A 18 7.59 7.28 -9.49
C PRO A 18 8.26 6.11 -10.18
N SER A 19 7.81 4.87 -9.90
CA SER A 19 8.36 3.66 -10.52
C SER A 19 8.02 3.65 -12.01
N LEU A 20 6.75 3.89 -12.36
CA LEU A 20 6.34 3.93 -13.75
C LEU A 20 6.94 5.13 -14.49
N LYS A 21 6.97 6.31 -13.88
CA LYS A 21 7.60 7.49 -14.47
C LYS A 21 9.07 7.25 -14.79
N ARG A 22 9.82 6.60 -13.89
CA ARG A 22 11.20 6.19 -14.14
C ARG A 22 11.33 5.21 -15.28
N PHE A 23 10.44 4.23 -15.35
CA PHE A 23 10.44 3.25 -16.44
C PHE A 23 10.21 3.91 -17.80
N LEU A 24 9.26 4.84 -17.91
CA LEU A 24 9.01 5.59 -19.14
C LEU A 24 10.21 6.47 -19.53
N ILE A 25 10.81 7.18 -18.56
CA ILE A 25 12.04 7.96 -18.80
C ILE A 25 13.18 7.05 -19.24
N PHE A 26 13.31 5.86 -18.63
CA PHE A 26 14.34 4.89 -18.99
C PHE A 26 14.19 4.43 -20.44
N ILE A 27 12.99 4.03 -20.87
CA ILE A 27 12.73 3.64 -22.26
C ILE A 27 13.10 4.77 -23.21
N LEU A 28 12.66 5.99 -22.93
CA LEU A 28 12.84 7.15 -23.81
C LEU A 28 14.32 7.51 -23.95
N VAL A 29 15.05 7.61 -22.83
CA VAL A 29 16.49 7.92 -22.83
C VAL A 29 17.31 6.78 -23.46
N SER A 30 16.95 5.52 -23.20
CA SER A 30 17.64 4.38 -23.82
C SER A 30 17.43 4.33 -25.33
N GLY A 31 16.23 4.69 -25.79
CA GLY A 31 15.93 4.83 -27.22
C GLY A 31 16.80 5.91 -27.87
N VAL A 32 16.98 7.07 -27.22
CA VAL A 32 17.88 8.12 -27.72
C VAL A 32 19.33 7.63 -27.76
N ILE A 33 19.82 7.02 -26.67
CA ILE A 33 21.19 6.49 -26.59
C ILE A 33 21.47 5.47 -27.71
N TRP A 34 20.50 4.60 -28.01
CA TRP A 34 20.66 3.56 -29.04
C TRP A 34 21.02 4.10 -30.43
N PHE A 35 20.53 5.30 -30.78
CA PHE A 35 20.75 5.91 -32.09
C PHE A 35 21.90 6.94 -32.10
N LEU A 36 22.57 7.17 -30.96
CA LEU A 36 23.73 8.06 -30.90
C LEU A 36 25.02 7.30 -31.29
N PRO A 37 25.94 7.95 -32.04
CA PRO A 37 27.24 7.38 -32.38
C PRO A 37 28.25 7.58 -31.23
N LEU A 38 27.94 7.08 -30.04
CA LEU A 38 28.73 7.29 -28.82
C LEU A 38 30.16 6.75 -28.93
N TYR A 39 30.38 5.63 -29.61
CA TYR A 39 31.74 5.08 -29.79
C TYR A 39 32.62 6.02 -30.61
N LYS A 40 32.10 6.56 -31.71
CA LYS A 40 32.83 7.54 -32.54
C LYS A 40 33.13 8.82 -31.79
N VAL A 41 32.16 9.31 -31.01
CA VAL A 41 32.36 10.49 -30.13
C VAL A 41 33.46 10.20 -29.09
N LEU A 42 33.43 9.03 -28.46
CA LEU A 42 34.40 8.64 -27.44
C LEU A 42 35.83 8.58 -28.02
N ILE A 43 36.03 7.96 -29.20
CA ILE A 43 37.34 7.91 -29.86
C ILE A 43 37.84 9.30 -30.24
N TYR A 44 36.95 10.15 -30.77
CA TYR A 44 37.28 11.52 -31.12
C TYR A 44 37.76 12.32 -29.90
N VAL A 45 37.05 12.22 -28.77
CA VAL A 45 37.42 12.89 -27.51
C VAL A 45 38.73 12.35 -26.94
N LEU A 46 39.00 11.05 -27.05
CA LEU A 46 40.23 10.43 -26.56
C LEU A 46 41.44 10.62 -27.50
N GLN A 47 41.29 11.38 -28.60
CA GLN A 47 42.34 11.64 -29.60
C GLN A 47 43.04 10.38 -30.13
N LYS A 48 42.37 9.22 -30.08
CA LYS A 48 42.92 7.99 -30.65
C LYS A 48 42.76 8.04 -32.17
N LYS A 49 43.87 7.96 -32.91
CA LYS A 49 43.84 7.74 -34.36
C LYS A 49 42.98 6.51 -34.65
N HIS A 50 41.98 6.62 -35.52
CA HIS A 50 41.27 5.46 -36.06
C HIS A 50 42.34 4.56 -36.72
N SER A 51 42.72 3.46 -36.05
CA SER A 51 43.35 2.34 -36.75
C SER A 51 42.35 1.82 -37.78
N ASN A 52 42.81 1.34 -38.94
CA ASN A 52 41.98 0.83 -40.04
C ASN A 52 41.12 -0.39 -39.59
N LEU A 53 40.05 -0.12 -38.83
CA LEU A 53 39.04 -1.08 -38.41
C LEU A 53 38.05 -1.27 -39.54
N SER A 54 37.54 -2.49 -39.70
CA SER A 54 36.53 -2.76 -40.72
C SER A 54 35.21 -2.07 -40.36
N SER A 55 34.37 -1.78 -41.36
CA SER A 55 33.05 -1.18 -41.14
C SER A 55 32.11 -2.06 -40.28
N VAL A 56 32.41 -3.35 -40.16
CA VAL A 56 31.71 -4.31 -39.30
C VAL A 56 32.15 -4.13 -37.85
N ASP A 57 33.46 -3.98 -37.61
CA ASP A 57 34.00 -3.77 -36.27
C ASP A 57 33.45 -2.49 -35.65
N ASP A 58 33.41 -1.38 -36.41
CA ASP A 58 32.85 -0.11 -35.96
C ASP A 58 31.38 -0.23 -35.49
N LYS A 59 30.56 -1.04 -36.19
CA LYS A 59 29.18 -1.29 -35.78
C LYS A 59 29.11 -2.11 -34.49
N ILE A 60 30.00 -3.09 -34.32
CA ILE A 60 30.07 -3.91 -33.11
C ILE A 60 30.46 -3.03 -31.91
N TYR A 61 31.51 -2.21 -32.05
CA TYR A 61 31.95 -1.32 -30.98
C TYR A 61 30.90 -0.27 -30.61
N GLU A 62 30.17 0.27 -31.60
CA GLU A 62 29.05 1.17 -31.37
C GLU A 62 27.93 0.48 -30.56
N CYS A 63 27.51 -0.72 -30.98
CA CYS A 63 26.52 -1.51 -30.26
C CYS A 63 26.94 -1.79 -28.81
N VAL A 64 28.19 -2.24 -28.60
CA VAL A 64 28.72 -2.54 -27.26
C VAL A 64 28.78 -1.29 -26.39
N THR A 65 29.18 -0.15 -26.96
CA THR A 65 29.23 1.12 -26.24
C THR A 65 27.84 1.59 -25.82
N ASN A 66 26.88 1.57 -26.75
CA ASN A 66 25.49 1.95 -26.47
C ASN A 66 24.84 1.03 -25.43
N ILE A 67 25.03 -0.30 -25.54
CA ILE A 67 24.56 -1.26 -24.53
C ILE A 67 25.18 -0.96 -23.16
N SER A 68 26.49 -0.71 -23.10
CA SER A 68 27.19 -0.43 -21.84
C SER A 68 26.64 0.82 -21.16
N VAL A 69 26.43 1.90 -21.92
CA VAL A 69 25.87 3.15 -21.40
C VAL A 69 24.42 2.97 -20.93
N ILE A 70 23.59 2.24 -21.68
CA ILE A 70 22.21 1.92 -21.29
C ILE A 70 22.19 1.09 -19.99
N LEU A 71 23.06 0.09 -19.86
CA LEU A 71 23.15 -0.74 -18.66
C LEU A 71 23.64 0.05 -17.44
N THR A 72 24.65 0.92 -17.60
CA THR A 72 25.10 1.83 -16.53
C THR A 72 23.98 2.77 -16.11
N TYR A 73 23.25 3.37 -17.06
CA TYR A 73 22.12 4.24 -16.77
C TYR A 73 20.99 3.50 -16.04
N TYR A 74 20.65 2.28 -16.48
CA TYR A 74 19.70 1.41 -15.80
C TYR A 74 20.15 1.11 -14.35
N TYR A 75 21.43 0.79 -14.13
CA TYR A 75 21.98 0.55 -12.81
C TYR A 75 21.86 1.78 -11.91
N LEU A 76 22.20 2.97 -12.41
CA LEU A 76 22.05 4.24 -11.69
C LEU A 76 20.59 4.49 -11.28
N LEU A 77 19.63 4.23 -12.17
CA LEU A 77 18.21 4.33 -11.85
C LEU A 77 17.74 3.30 -10.81
N CYS A 78 18.36 2.12 -10.75
CA CYS A 78 18.10 1.10 -9.74
C CYS A 78 18.63 1.45 -8.35
N VAL A 79 19.81 2.08 -8.26
CA VAL A 79 20.43 2.43 -6.96
C VAL A 79 19.93 3.76 -6.39
N THR A 80 19.41 4.65 -7.23
CA THR A 80 18.81 5.91 -6.77
C THR A 80 17.46 5.68 -6.10
N ASN A 81 17.19 6.36 -4.99
CA ASN A 81 15.95 6.19 -4.22
C ASN A 81 14.69 6.43 -5.05
N VAL A 82 13.80 5.44 -5.15
CA VAL A 82 12.53 5.56 -5.89
C VAL A 82 11.48 6.23 -5.00
N GLY A 83 11.11 7.47 -5.34
CA GLY A 83 10.05 8.21 -4.64
C GLY A 83 10.52 8.99 -3.40
N GLY A 84 9.56 9.43 -2.58
CA GLY A 84 9.80 10.24 -1.40
C GLY A 84 10.33 9.45 -0.19
N THR A 85 10.99 10.13 0.75
CA THR A 85 11.57 9.54 1.97
C THR A 85 11.09 10.25 3.22
N SER A 86 10.94 9.49 4.32
CA SER A 86 10.64 10.02 5.65
C SER A 86 11.82 10.80 6.26
N LYS A 87 13.03 10.78 5.67
CA LYS A 87 14.20 11.54 6.16
C LYS A 87 13.88 13.00 6.49
N ARG A 88 13.02 13.65 5.69
CA ARG A 88 12.62 15.06 5.89
C ARG A 88 11.86 15.31 7.20
N VAL A 89 11.12 14.33 7.68
CA VAL A 89 10.35 14.41 8.94
C VAL A 89 11.08 13.70 10.08
N MET A 90 12.33 13.28 9.85
CA MET A 90 13.03 12.42 10.80
C MET A 90 13.47 13.15 12.07
N LYS A 91 13.53 14.49 12.01
CA LYS A 91 13.64 15.36 13.20
C LYS A 91 12.53 15.14 14.24
N ASN A 92 11.39 14.58 13.84
CA ASN A 92 10.27 14.26 14.72
C ASN A 92 10.35 12.84 15.32
N ALA A 93 11.44 12.09 15.11
CA ALA A 93 11.68 10.76 15.70
C ALA A 93 11.29 10.68 17.18
N PRO A 94 11.70 11.65 18.04
CA PRO A 94 11.41 11.59 19.46
C PRO A 94 9.90 11.50 19.80
N LEU A 95 9.01 11.96 18.91
CA LEU A 95 7.55 11.89 19.11
C LEU A 95 7.01 10.45 19.12
N LEU A 96 7.76 9.49 18.55
CA LEU A 96 7.34 8.09 18.46
C LEU A 96 7.87 7.21 19.60
N ARG A 97 8.80 7.70 20.41
CA ARG A 97 9.35 6.93 21.54
C ARG A 97 8.24 6.62 22.55
N GLY A 98 8.15 5.36 22.96
CA GLY A 98 7.14 4.86 23.90
C GLY A 98 5.71 4.80 23.37
N LYS A 99 5.48 5.10 22.08
CA LYS A 99 4.15 5.01 21.46
C LYS A 99 3.77 3.56 21.21
N CYS A 100 2.51 3.21 21.47
CA CYS A 100 1.95 1.90 21.14
C CYS A 100 1.52 1.87 19.67
N VAL A 101 2.15 0.99 18.88
CA VAL A 101 1.93 0.87 17.44
C VAL A 101 1.48 -0.54 17.10
N ILE A 102 0.28 -0.68 16.55
CA ILE A 102 -0.25 -1.97 16.10
C ILE A 102 -0.08 -2.07 14.59
N VAL A 103 0.62 -3.09 14.12
CA VAL A 103 0.83 -3.35 12.68
C VAL A 103 0.23 -4.67 12.28
N THR A 104 -0.80 -4.62 11.45
CA THR A 104 -1.37 -5.81 10.82
C THR A 104 -0.46 -6.31 9.70
N GLY A 105 -0.18 -7.63 9.65
CA GLY A 105 0.70 -8.20 8.61
C GLY A 105 2.17 -7.76 8.72
N GLY A 106 2.67 -7.56 9.94
CA GLY A 106 4.01 -7.04 10.24
C GLY A 106 5.17 -8.03 10.19
N TYR A 107 4.98 -9.33 9.86
CA TYR A 107 6.07 -10.31 9.87
C TYR A 107 6.88 -10.39 8.57
N LYS A 108 6.43 -9.73 7.47
CA LYS A 108 7.16 -9.71 6.19
C LYS A 108 6.89 -8.46 5.37
N GLY A 109 7.69 -8.27 4.30
CA GLY A 109 7.47 -7.21 3.31
C GLY A 109 7.45 -5.81 3.91
N ILE A 110 6.51 -4.96 3.45
CA ILE A 110 6.37 -3.56 3.89
C ILE A 110 6.08 -3.49 5.40
N GLY A 111 5.23 -4.40 5.91
CA GLY A 111 4.88 -4.45 7.33
C GLY A 111 6.10 -4.69 8.23
N LEU A 112 6.95 -5.65 7.87
CA LEU A 112 8.20 -5.92 8.61
C LEU A 112 9.17 -4.74 8.57
N ALA A 113 9.30 -4.10 7.41
CA ALA A 113 10.14 -2.90 7.29
C ALA A 113 9.61 -1.77 8.19
N ALA A 114 8.29 -1.54 8.22
CA ALA A 114 7.68 -0.56 9.11
C ALA A 114 7.88 -0.92 10.59
N VAL A 115 7.64 -2.18 10.98
CA VAL A 115 7.85 -2.69 12.34
C VAL A 115 9.30 -2.47 12.78
N THR A 116 10.27 -2.82 11.93
CA THR A 116 11.70 -2.66 12.24
C THR A 116 12.04 -1.19 12.52
N GLU A 117 11.49 -0.26 11.74
CA GLU A 117 11.69 1.17 11.96
C GLU A 117 10.96 1.69 13.20
N PHE A 118 9.74 1.23 13.50
CA PHE A 118 9.06 1.58 14.75
C PHE A 118 9.83 1.09 15.99
N VAL A 119 10.39 -0.13 15.93
CA VAL A 119 11.27 -0.66 16.99
C VAL A 119 12.52 0.22 17.17
N LYS A 120 13.21 0.57 16.07
CA LYS A 120 14.36 1.50 16.10
C LYS A 120 14.03 2.86 16.72
N LEU A 121 12.81 3.33 16.50
CA LEU A 121 12.31 4.61 17.04
C LEU A 121 11.81 4.50 18.49
N GLY A 122 11.94 3.32 19.10
CA GLY A 122 11.59 3.07 20.51
C GLY A 122 10.08 2.96 20.76
N CYS A 123 9.29 2.59 19.76
CA CYS A 123 7.88 2.27 19.94
C CYS A 123 7.69 0.93 20.66
N GLU A 124 6.56 0.79 21.35
CA GLU A 124 6.02 -0.52 21.74
C GLU A 124 5.19 -1.05 20.57
N VAL A 125 5.60 -2.18 19.99
CA VAL A 125 5.04 -2.68 18.73
C VAL A 125 4.24 -3.95 18.94
N VAL A 126 3.00 -3.96 18.45
CA VAL A 126 2.14 -5.14 18.39
C VAL A 126 2.09 -5.67 16.96
N LEU A 127 2.71 -6.82 16.73
CA LEU A 127 2.59 -7.61 15.51
C LEU A 127 1.23 -8.33 15.53
N ALA A 128 0.33 -7.95 14.63
CA ALA A 128 -0.98 -8.58 14.49
C ALA A 128 -1.06 -9.37 13.18
N CYS A 129 -0.80 -10.68 13.22
CA CYS A 129 -0.72 -11.52 12.01
C CYS A 129 -1.31 -12.91 12.20
N ARG A 130 -1.55 -13.61 11.09
CA ARG A 130 -2.15 -14.95 11.10
C ARG A 130 -1.26 -16.03 11.73
N SER A 131 0.04 -16.00 11.45
CA SER A 131 0.99 -17.01 11.91
C SER A 131 1.77 -16.49 13.12
N VAL A 132 1.52 -17.09 14.29
CA VAL A 132 2.21 -16.77 15.54
C VAL A 132 3.70 -17.11 15.44
N GLU A 133 4.02 -18.29 14.90
CA GLU A 133 5.39 -18.75 14.68
C GLU A 133 6.28 -17.72 13.94
N HIS A 134 5.81 -17.21 12.78
CA HIS A 134 6.58 -16.20 12.05
C HIS A 134 6.71 -14.88 12.83
N MET A 135 5.71 -14.51 13.64
CA MET A 135 5.81 -13.31 14.47
C MET A 135 6.82 -13.49 15.61
N GLU A 136 6.85 -14.65 16.26
CA GLU A 136 7.83 -14.96 17.30
C GLU A 136 9.25 -15.05 16.75
N PHE A 137 9.43 -15.58 15.53
CA PHE A 137 10.72 -15.53 14.84
C PHE A 137 11.18 -14.08 14.61
N VAL A 138 10.31 -13.24 14.04
CA VAL A 138 10.61 -11.81 13.80
C VAL A 138 10.89 -11.06 15.10
N LYS A 139 10.12 -11.34 16.15
CA LYS A 139 10.32 -10.76 17.48
C LYS A 139 11.70 -11.15 18.02
N THR A 140 12.07 -12.43 17.96
CA THR A 140 13.37 -12.92 18.43
C THR A 140 14.50 -12.24 17.66
N ASP A 141 14.43 -12.19 16.33
CA ASP A 141 15.43 -11.54 15.46
C ASP A 141 15.52 -10.01 15.67
N LEU A 142 14.43 -9.34 16.05
CA LEU A 142 14.47 -7.92 16.40
C LEU A 142 15.08 -7.71 17.79
N LEU A 143 14.82 -8.59 18.74
CA LEU A 143 15.36 -8.51 20.11
C LEU A 143 16.88 -8.76 20.16
N THR A 144 17.45 -9.54 19.23
CA THR A 144 18.92 -9.66 19.13
C THR A 144 19.60 -8.33 18.77
N ARG A 145 18.91 -7.49 17.98
CA ARG A 145 19.40 -6.18 17.52
C ARG A 145 18.97 -5.02 18.41
N TYR A 146 17.84 -5.19 19.11
CA TYR A 146 17.23 -4.20 20.00
C TYR A 146 16.75 -4.87 21.29
N PRO A 147 17.66 -5.20 22.23
CA PRO A 147 17.31 -6.00 23.42
C PRO A 147 16.22 -5.38 24.31
N ASP A 148 16.14 -4.05 24.38
CA ASP A 148 15.16 -3.33 25.20
C ASP A 148 13.82 -3.08 24.47
N ALA A 149 13.65 -3.60 23.25
CA ALA A 149 12.44 -3.37 22.47
C ALA A 149 11.22 -4.08 23.07
N LYS A 150 10.08 -3.37 23.11
CA LYS A 150 8.80 -3.96 23.51
C LYS A 150 8.05 -4.45 22.28
N ILE A 151 8.06 -5.76 22.06
CA ILE A 151 7.45 -6.39 20.88
C ILE A 151 6.47 -7.47 21.34
N HIS A 152 5.23 -7.37 20.89
CA HIS A 152 4.13 -8.26 21.25
C HIS A 152 3.53 -8.93 20.02
N CYS A 153 3.20 -10.22 20.12
CA CYS A 153 2.55 -10.99 19.06
C CYS A 153 1.08 -11.22 19.43
N VAL A 154 0.15 -10.86 18.54
CA VAL A 154 -1.28 -11.13 18.69
C VAL A 154 -1.78 -11.79 17.43
N GLN A 155 -2.39 -12.97 17.56
CA GLN A 155 -2.90 -13.69 16.40
C GLN A 155 -4.08 -12.95 15.77
N LEU A 156 -4.01 -12.73 14.45
CA LEU A 156 -5.04 -12.07 13.67
C LEU A 156 -5.16 -12.71 12.28
N ASP A 157 -6.25 -13.45 12.06
CA ASP A 157 -6.71 -13.82 10.74
C ASP A 157 -7.88 -12.92 10.31
N LEU A 158 -7.60 -12.00 9.39
CA LEU A 158 -8.58 -11.06 8.84
C LEU A 158 -9.68 -11.75 8.01
N ALA A 159 -9.54 -13.03 7.67
CA ALA A 159 -10.58 -13.82 7.02
C ALA A 159 -11.57 -14.44 8.03
N SER A 160 -11.41 -14.23 9.33
CA SER A 160 -12.25 -14.84 10.36
C SER A 160 -12.76 -13.82 11.38
N TYR A 161 -14.07 -13.60 11.44
CA TYR A 161 -14.68 -12.70 12.43
C TYR A 161 -14.29 -13.06 13.88
N LYS A 162 -14.32 -14.35 14.22
CA LYS A 162 -13.91 -14.84 15.54
C LYS A 162 -12.45 -14.50 15.86
N SER A 163 -11.56 -14.61 14.85
CA SER A 163 -10.16 -14.24 15.03
C SER A 163 -10.00 -12.73 15.22
N VAL A 164 -10.72 -11.92 14.45
CA VAL A 164 -10.72 -10.45 14.59
C VAL A 164 -11.24 -10.03 15.97
N GLU A 165 -12.31 -10.65 16.47
CA GLU A 165 -12.88 -10.41 17.81
C GLU A 165 -11.92 -10.80 18.94
N SER A 166 -11.29 -11.97 18.83
CA SER A 166 -10.28 -12.42 19.80
C SER A 166 -9.07 -11.49 19.82
N CYS A 167 -8.57 -11.10 18.65
CA CYS A 167 -7.48 -10.12 18.52
C CYS A 167 -7.84 -8.78 19.16
N ALA A 168 -9.01 -8.23 18.84
CA ALA A 168 -9.47 -6.96 19.41
C ALA A 168 -9.61 -7.05 20.94
N SER A 169 -10.16 -8.15 21.46
CA SER A 169 -10.30 -8.37 22.91
C SER A 169 -8.94 -8.44 23.62
N GLN A 170 -7.96 -9.15 23.06
CA GLN A 170 -6.61 -9.20 23.59
C GLN A 170 -5.90 -7.85 23.54
N ILE A 171 -6.08 -7.09 22.46
CA ILE A 171 -5.52 -5.74 22.35
C ILE A 171 -6.13 -4.83 23.42
N LEU A 172 -7.45 -4.86 23.57
CA LEU A 172 -8.17 -3.98 24.49
C LEU A 172 -7.82 -4.27 25.95
N SER A 173 -7.58 -5.53 26.30
CA SER A 173 -7.20 -5.95 27.65
C SER A 173 -5.74 -5.65 28.00
N LYS A 174 -4.81 -5.81 27.05
CA LYS A 174 -3.36 -5.65 27.30
C LYS A 174 -2.84 -4.23 27.14
N PHE A 175 -3.36 -3.48 26.17
CA PHE A 175 -2.75 -2.19 25.78
C PHE A 175 -3.68 -1.02 26.10
N PRO A 176 -3.52 -0.32 27.23
CA PRO A 176 -4.44 0.74 27.66
C PRO A 176 -4.54 1.91 26.67
N LYS A 177 -3.56 2.04 25.77
CA LYS A 177 -3.51 3.06 24.72
C LYS A 177 -3.09 2.45 23.37
N ILE A 178 -3.63 3.02 22.29
CA ILE A 178 -3.20 2.73 20.91
C ILE A 178 -2.83 4.08 20.27
N ASP A 179 -1.56 4.39 20.07
CA ASP A 179 -1.18 5.67 19.45
C ASP A 179 -1.27 5.60 17.92
N ILE A 180 -0.95 4.44 17.33
CA ILE A 180 -0.96 4.22 15.88
C ILE A 180 -1.54 2.84 15.56
N LEU A 181 -2.48 2.78 14.61
CA LEU A 181 -2.98 1.54 14.02
C LEU A 181 -2.64 1.52 12.53
N VAL A 182 -1.80 0.59 12.11
CA VAL A 182 -1.42 0.39 10.70
C VAL A 182 -2.16 -0.82 10.13
N ASN A 183 -3.19 -0.53 9.33
CA ASN A 183 -3.93 -1.49 8.53
C ASN A 183 -3.14 -1.79 7.24
N ASN A 184 -2.06 -2.57 7.39
CA ASN A 184 -1.09 -2.92 6.35
C ASN A 184 -1.34 -4.28 5.68
N ALA A 185 -1.93 -5.24 6.39
CA ALA A 185 -2.13 -6.57 5.83
C ALA A 185 -2.88 -6.51 4.49
N GLY A 186 -2.47 -7.36 3.55
CA GLY A 186 -3.01 -7.37 2.21
C GLY A 186 -2.83 -8.73 1.57
N PHE A 187 -3.80 -9.08 0.74
CA PHE A 187 -3.88 -10.34 0.03
C PHE A 187 -4.33 -10.06 -1.41
N VAL A 188 -3.90 -10.93 -2.31
CA VAL A 188 -4.43 -11.03 -3.67
C VAL A 188 -4.34 -12.49 -4.08
N SER A 189 -5.39 -13.01 -4.71
CA SER A 189 -5.46 -14.37 -5.22
C SER A 189 -5.92 -14.34 -6.66
N GLN A 190 -5.31 -15.13 -7.53
CA GLN A 190 -5.81 -15.32 -8.90
C GLN A 190 -7.12 -16.10 -8.93
N LYS A 191 -7.39 -16.89 -7.87
CA LYS A 191 -8.64 -17.63 -7.70
C LYS A 191 -9.64 -16.76 -6.98
N LEU A 192 -10.84 -16.64 -7.56
CA LEU A 192 -11.99 -16.03 -6.90
C LEU A 192 -12.53 -17.01 -5.86
N GLU A 193 -12.24 -16.73 -4.60
CA GLU A 193 -12.69 -17.48 -3.45
C GLU A 193 -13.59 -16.61 -2.60
N TYR A 194 -14.48 -17.22 -1.80
CA TYR A 194 -15.44 -16.47 -1.00
C TYR A 194 -15.33 -16.88 0.46
N VAL A 195 -15.42 -15.89 1.34
CA VAL A 195 -15.42 -16.04 2.80
C VAL A 195 -16.67 -15.34 3.33
N ASN A 196 -17.51 -16.08 4.05
CA ASN A 196 -18.78 -15.56 4.58
C ASN A 196 -19.68 -14.89 3.52
N GLY A 197 -19.68 -15.44 2.30
CA GLY A 197 -20.51 -14.93 1.19
C GLY A 197 -19.93 -13.73 0.43
N LEU A 198 -18.75 -13.24 0.79
CA LEU A 198 -18.06 -12.14 0.12
C LEU A 198 -16.76 -12.63 -0.52
N GLU A 199 -16.33 -12.00 -1.60
CA GLU A 199 -15.04 -12.33 -2.20
C GLU A 199 -13.88 -12.12 -1.20
N ARG A 200 -12.98 -13.10 -1.15
CA ARG A 200 -11.94 -13.27 -0.12
C ARG A 200 -10.96 -12.10 -0.08
N THR A 201 -10.51 -11.61 -1.24
CA THR A 201 -9.59 -10.47 -1.35
C THR A 201 -10.21 -9.22 -0.75
N PHE A 202 -11.46 -8.93 -1.11
CA PHE A 202 -12.23 -7.84 -0.53
C PHE A 202 -12.42 -8.02 0.99
N PHE A 203 -12.79 -9.22 1.43
CA PHE A 203 -13.00 -9.51 2.84
C PHE A 203 -11.73 -9.21 3.66
N ILE A 204 -10.58 -9.74 3.24
CA ILE A 204 -9.31 -9.58 3.95
C ILE A 204 -8.81 -8.13 3.87
N ASN A 205 -8.76 -7.55 2.67
CA ASN A 205 -8.11 -6.25 2.45
C ASN A 205 -8.92 -5.07 2.98
N TYR A 206 -10.24 -5.23 3.10
CA TYR A 206 -11.12 -4.15 3.53
C TYR A 206 -11.95 -4.55 4.76
N LEU A 207 -12.84 -5.55 4.63
CA LEU A 207 -13.84 -5.80 5.68
C LEU A 207 -13.25 -6.25 7.01
N GLY A 208 -12.20 -7.08 7.00
CA GLY A 208 -11.49 -7.49 8.20
C GLY A 208 -10.84 -6.32 8.93
N HIS A 209 -10.21 -5.40 8.20
CA HIS A 209 -9.62 -4.18 8.76
C HIS A 209 -10.66 -3.22 9.29
N PHE A 210 -11.74 -3.03 8.53
CA PHE A 210 -12.89 -2.27 8.95
C PHE A 210 -13.42 -2.81 10.29
N TYR A 211 -13.64 -4.12 10.37
CA TYR A 211 -14.22 -4.76 11.55
C TYR A 211 -13.30 -4.67 12.76
N LEU A 212 -12.00 -4.91 12.59
CA LEU A 212 -11.00 -4.70 13.62
C LEU A 212 -11.03 -3.26 14.15
N THR A 213 -11.01 -2.28 13.24
CA THR A 213 -11.01 -0.86 13.61
C THR A 213 -12.32 -0.47 14.31
N LYS A 214 -13.46 -1.03 13.90
CA LYS A 214 -14.76 -0.84 14.56
C LYS A 214 -14.75 -1.38 16.00
N LEU A 215 -14.21 -2.57 16.23
CA LEU A 215 -14.11 -3.14 17.59
C LEU A 215 -13.16 -2.33 18.49
N LEU A 216 -12.12 -1.74 17.91
CA LEU A 216 -11.17 -0.88 18.62
C LEU A 216 -11.61 0.58 18.75
N HIS A 217 -12.76 0.98 18.16
CA HIS A 217 -13.18 2.38 18.00
C HIS A 217 -13.14 3.19 19.30
N LYS A 218 -13.67 2.64 20.39
CA LYS A 218 -13.67 3.32 21.70
C LYS A 218 -12.24 3.62 22.19
N ARG A 219 -11.33 2.66 22.06
CA ARG A 219 -9.91 2.83 22.44
C ARG A 219 -9.19 3.79 21.48
N ILE A 220 -9.54 3.75 20.19
CA ILE A 220 -9.01 4.65 19.16
C ILE A 220 -9.32 6.12 19.48
N VAL A 221 -10.58 6.39 19.78
CA VAL A 221 -11.03 7.73 20.15
C VAL A 221 -10.38 8.18 21.46
N ALA A 222 -10.36 7.32 22.48
CA ALA A 222 -9.76 7.65 23.77
C ALA A 222 -8.23 7.89 23.72
N SER A 223 -7.55 7.31 22.71
CA SER A 223 -6.08 7.38 22.59
C SER A 223 -5.62 8.46 21.61
N ASP A 224 -6.53 9.19 20.96
CA ASP A 224 -6.25 10.09 19.84
C ASP A 224 -5.44 9.39 18.72
N THR A 225 -5.80 8.14 18.41
CA THR A 225 -5.02 7.29 17.50
C THR A 225 -4.91 7.86 16.09
N LEU A 226 -3.74 7.69 15.47
CA LEU A 226 -3.58 7.77 14.03
C LEU A 226 -3.85 6.41 13.38
N VAL A 227 -4.89 6.31 12.57
CA VAL A 227 -5.18 5.14 11.74
C VAL A 227 -4.55 5.32 10.36
N VAL A 228 -3.70 4.38 9.95
CA VAL A 228 -3.04 4.37 8.64
C VAL A 228 -3.54 3.20 7.82
N ASN A 229 -4.29 3.49 6.76
CA ASN A 229 -4.92 2.50 5.89
C ASN A 229 -4.12 2.30 4.60
N LEU A 230 -3.61 1.09 4.35
CA LEU A 230 -2.88 0.81 3.10
C LEU A 230 -3.85 0.56 1.93
N SER A 231 -3.94 1.56 1.07
CA SER A 231 -4.52 1.46 -0.27
C SER A 231 -3.39 1.14 -1.29
N SER A 232 -3.57 1.50 -2.55
CA SER A 232 -2.62 1.26 -3.65
C SER A 232 -3.05 2.09 -4.85
N ILE A 233 -2.14 2.39 -5.79
CA ILE A 233 -2.53 2.95 -7.11
C ILE A 233 -3.53 2.05 -7.86
N ALA A 234 -3.63 0.77 -7.49
CA ALA A 234 -4.67 -0.15 -7.95
C ALA A 234 -6.09 0.42 -7.83
N HIS A 235 -6.38 1.28 -6.83
CA HIS A 235 -7.69 1.91 -6.69
C HIS A 235 -8.10 2.72 -7.92
N SER A 236 -7.15 3.29 -8.67
CA SER A 236 -7.42 4.11 -9.85
C SER A 236 -7.62 3.30 -11.14
N MET A 237 -7.34 2.00 -11.10
CA MET A 237 -7.42 1.10 -12.26
C MET A 237 -8.85 0.62 -12.57
N LEU A 238 -9.82 0.90 -11.72
CA LEU A 238 -11.23 0.60 -11.99
C LEU A 238 -11.81 1.57 -13.01
N ARG A 239 -12.68 1.08 -13.89
CA ARG A 239 -13.60 1.95 -14.63
C ARG A 239 -14.67 2.44 -13.67
N GLU A 240 -15.27 3.58 -13.97
CA GLU A 240 -16.29 4.16 -13.10
C GLU A 240 -17.53 3.26 -12.98
N SER A 241 -17.88 2.53 -14.04
CA SER A 241 -18.94 1.52 -14.05
C SER A 241 -18.65 0.31 -13.15
N ASP A 242 -17.38 0.06 -12.81
CA ASP A 242 -16.96 -1.05 -11.95
C ASP A 242 -16.97 -0.66 -10.47
N VAL A 243 -17.29 0.59 -10.12
CA VAL A 243 -17.40 1.06 -8.73
C VAL A 243 -18.77 0.69 -8.18
N ASN A 244 -18.94 -0.58 -7.84
CA ASN A 244 -20.21 -1.13 -7.34
C ASN A 244 -19.94 -2.31 -6.38
N TYR A 245 -20.62 -2.36 -5.24
CA TYR A 245 -20.46 -3.45 -4.27
C TYR A 245 -21.09 -4.79 -4.69
N ASN A 246 -22.04 -4.80 -5.64
CA ASN A 246 -22.81 -5.99 -6.02
C ASN A 246 -21.92 -7.18 -6.44
N PHE A 247 -20.88 -6.91 -7.24
CA PHE A 247 -20.04 -7.99 -7.78
C PHE A 247 -19.19 -8.71 -6.73
N ILE A 248 -19.05 -8.17 -5.51
CA ILE A 248 -18.31 -8.80 -4.42
C ILE A 248 -19.08 -9.96 -3.80
N CYS A 249 -20.42 -9.92 -3.87
CA CYS A 249 -21.31 -10.97 -3.36
C CYS A 249 -21.72 -11.96 -4.45
N GLU A 250 -21.63 -11.57 -5.72
CA GLU A 250 -21.90 -12.43 -6.86
C GLU A 250 -20.83 -13.52 -6.92
N LYS A 251 -21.13 -14.69 -6.33
CA LYS A 251 -20.41 -15.92 -6.69
C LYS A 251 -20.53 -16.01 -8.20
N ASN A 252 -19.42 -15.81 -8.91
CA ASN A 252 -19.31 -15.97 -10.36
C ASN A 252 -19.61 -17.43 -10.73
N SER A 253 -20.89 -17.80 -10.62
CA SER A 253 -21.49 -18.96 -11.21
C SER A 253 -21.67 -18.57 -12.67
N THR A 254 -20.87 -19.18 -13.53
CA THR A 254 -21.15 -19.30 -14.96
C THR A 254 -21.35 -17.99 -15.73
N LYS A 255 -20.28 -17.42 -16.30
CA LYS A 255 -20.35 -16.79 -17.64
C LYS A 255 -18.96 -16.49 -18.23
N ASN A 256 -18.81 -16.89 -19.50
CA ASN A 256 -17.72 -16.64 -20.45
C ASN A 256 -17.31 -15.15 -20.52
N THR A 257 -16.58 -14.67 -19.53
CA THR A 257 -15.83 -13.42 -19.62
C THR A 257 -14.37 -13.79 -19.38
N ASN A 258 -13.49 -13.53 -20.36
CA ASN A 258 -12.07 -13.88 -20.37
C ASN A 258 -11.42 -13.75 -18.97
N SER A 259 -11.43 -14.86 -18.21
CA SER A 259 -11.49 -14.85 -16.73
C SER A 259 -10.13 -14.81 -16.05
N ASN A 260 -9.08 -14.45 -16.77
CA ASN A 260 -7.72 -14.47 -16.24
C ASN A 260 -7.36 -13.23 -15.43
N LEU A 261 -8.22 -12.21 -15.38
CA LEU A 261 -7.90 -10.92 -14.74
C LEU A 261 -8.97 -10.41 -13.79
N LEU A 262 -10.07 -11.16 -13.57
CA LEU A 262 -11.17 -10.70 -12.71
C LEU A 262 -10.64 -10.30 -11.33
N TYR A 263 -9.82 -11.15 -10.69
CA TYR A 263 -9.23 -10.87 -9.38
C TYR A 263 -8.57 -9.49 -9.23
N ARG A 264 -8.10 -8.89 -10.33
CA ARG A 264 -7.56 -7.52 -10.33
C ARG A 264 -8.65 -6.50 -10.03
N ARG A 265 -9.86 -6.68 -10.56
CA ARG A 265 -11.04 -5.86 -10.25
C ARG A 265 -11.39 -5.93 -8.76
N GLU A 266 -11.51 -7.12 -8.16
CA GLU A 266 -11.82 -7.25 -6.72
C GLU A 266 -10.69 -6.66 -5.85
N TYR A 267 -9.43 -6.89 -6.22
CA TYR A 267 -8.29 -6.27 -5.54
C TYR A 267 -8.33 -4.74 -5.65
N ASN A 268 -8.48 -4.19 -6.86
CA ASN A 268 -8.57 -2.74 -7.10
C ASN A 268 -9.72 -2.11 -6.30
N PHE A 269 -10.88 -2.78 -6.26
CA PHE A 269 -12.04 -2.34 -5.50
C PHE A 269 -11.84 -2.41 -4.00
N SER A 270 -11.17 -3.44 -3.48
CA SER A 270 -10.78 -3.49 -2.07
C SER A 270 -9.87 -2.30 -1.68
N LYS A 271 -8.97 -1.88 -2.59
CA LYS A 271 -8.07 -0.74 -2.38
C LYS A 271 -8.77 0.61 -2.52
N LEU A 272 -9.79 0.71 -3.36
CA LEU A 272 -10.71 1.85 -3.40
C LEU A 272 -11.53 1.95 -2.10
N CYS A 273 -12.05 0.83 -1.60
CA CYS A 273 -12.81 0.81 -0.34
C CYS A 273 -11.98 1.27 0.86
N MET A 274 -10.69 0.94 0.91
CA MET A 274 -9.79 1.47 1.95
C MET A 274 -9.65 3.01 1.92
N LEU A 275 -9.71 3.61 0.73
CA LEU A 275 -9.66 5.06 0.54
C LEU A 275 -10.98 5.70 1.00
N TYR A 276 -12.12 5.18 0.52
CA TYR A 276 -13.43 5.62 0.98
C TYR A 276 -13.59 5.49 2.50
N TYR A 277 -13.17 4.36 3.06
CA TYR A 277 -13.21 4.13 4.49
C TYR A 277 -12.39 5.14 5.28
N THR A 278 -11.23 5.51 4.77
CA THR A 278 -10.40 6.56 5.37
C THR A 278 -11.15 7.89 5.42
N GLN A 279 -11.75 8.32 4.31
CA GLN A 279 -12.50 9.56 4.25
C GLN A 279 -13.72 9.54 5.19
N GLN A 280 -14.48 8.44 5.21
CA GLN A 280 -15.65 8.29 6.07
C GLN A 280 -15.27 8.20 7.56
N LEU A 281 -14.22 7.46 7.90
CA LEU A 281 -13.72 7.37 9.28
C LEU A 281 -13.22 8.74 9.77
N GLN A 282 -12.59 9.55 8.90
CA GLN A 282 -12.19 10.91 9.26
C GLN A 282 -13.42 11.81 9.53
N ARG A 283 -14.44 11.77 8.66
CA ARG A 283 -15.70 12.49 8.90
C ARG A 283 -16.34 12.10 10.22
N ARG A 284 -16.31 10.81 10.55
CA ARG A 284 -16.82 10.32 11.83
C ARG A 284 -16.04 10.89 13.01
N PHE A 285 -14.72 10.91 12.98
CA PHE A 285 -13.92 11.52 14.05
C PHE A 285 -14.21 13.02 14.21
N GLU A 286 -14.41 13.75 13.11
CA GLU A 286 -14.84 15.16 13.14
C GLU A 286 -16.23 15.31 13.79
N ASN A 287 -17.20 14.49 13.41
CA ASN A 287 -18.56 14.51 13.97
C ASN A 287 -18.59 14.14 15.46
N GLU A 288 -17.75 13.19 15.88
CA GLU A 288 -17.56 12.80 17.28
C GLU A 288 -16.67 13.79 18.06
N LYS A 289 -16.13 14.84 17.39
CA LYS A 289 -15.25 15.87 17.97
C LYS A 289 -14.02 15.31 18.69
N THR A 290 -13.42 14.28 18.12
CA THR A 290 -12.23 13.59 18.68
C THR A 290 -10.95 14.13 18.04
N LYS A 291 -9.77 13.88 18.64
CA LYS A 291 -8.48 14.19 18.00
C LYS A 291 -7.90 13.00 17.24
N ALA A 292 -8.56 11.85 17.26
CA ALA A 292 -8.22 10.72 16.41
C ALA A 292 -8.27 11.15 14.94
N CYS A 293 -7.38 10.59 14.13
CA CYS A 293 -7.30 10.93 12.72
C CYS A 293 -6.94 9.71 11.88
N THR A 294 -7.25 9.79 10.60
CA THR A 294 -6.97 8.70 9.67
C THR A 294 -6.42 9.22 8.35
N VAL A 295 -5.58 8.42 7.72
CA VAL A 295 -5.04 8.67 6.37
C VAL A 295 -4.96 7.36 5.60
N SER A 296 -5.03 7.46 4.27
CA SER A 296 -4.77 6.33 3.39
C SER A 296 -3.45 6.53 2.69
N ILE A 297 -2.76 5.44 2.39
CA ILE A 297 -1.45 5.51 1.76
C ILE A 297 -1.31 4.55 0.59
N ASN A 298 -0.45 4.90 -0.35
CA ASN A 298 0.13 4.04 -1.36
C ASN A 298 1.59 3.78 -1.03
N PRO A 299 2.00 2.51 -0.84
CA PRO A 299 3.42 2.17 -0.70
C PRO A 299 4.18 2.26 -2.04
N GLY A 300 3.47 2.33 -3.18
CA GLY A 300 4.03 2.23 -4.53
C GLY A 300 4.25 0.78 -4.97
N LEU A 301 4.93 0.59 -6.10
CA LEU A 301 5.27 -0.76 -6.58
C LEU A 301 6.45 -1.34 -5.79
N VAL A 302 6.16 -2.11 -4.75
CA VAL A 302 7.17 -2.69 -3.85
C VAL A 302 7.44 -4.15 -4.18
N ARG A 303 8.72 -4.53 -4.17
CA ARG A 303 9.19 -5.92 -4.27
C ARG A 303 8.77 -6.70 -3.02
N THR A 304 7.56 -7.24 -3.05
CA THR A 304 7.02 -8.09 -1.98
C THR A 304 6.47 -9.39 -2.56
N GLU A 305 6.23 -10.36 -1.67
CA GLU A 305 5.58 -11.62 -2.02
C GLU A 305 4.10 -11.47 -2.41
N LEU A 306 3.52 -10.26 -2.39
CA LEU A 306 2.12 -10.05 -2.74
C LEU A 306 1.81 -10.58 -4.16
N PHE A 307 2.75 -10.41 -5.09
CA PHE A 307 2.65 -10.88 -6.47
C PHE A 307 3.27 -12.26 -6.70
N ARG A 308 3.52 -13.06 -5.65
CA ARG A 308 4.19 -14.37 -5.80
C ARG A 308 3.45 -15.34 -6.73
N ASN A 309 2.13 -15.21 -6.80
CA ASN A 309 1.25 -16.01 -7.63
C ASN A 309 1.01 -15.39 -9.02
N GLU A 310 1.58 -14.23 -9.34
CA GLU A 310 1.43 -13.61 -10.66
C GLU A 310 2.22 -14.35 -11.76
N GLN A 311 1.81 -14.13 -13.02
CA GLN A 311 2.47 -14.68 -14.20
C GLN A 311 3.97 -14.33 -14.19
N SER A 312 4.83 -15.29 -14.54
CA SER A 312 6.29 -15.17 -14.39
C SER A 312 6.90 -13.98 -15.13
N TRP A 313 6.37 -13.64 -16.32
CA TRP A 313 6.82 -12.45 -17.07
C TRP A 313 6.48 -11.15 -16.34
N PHE A 314 5.28 -11.06 -15.72
CA PHE A 314 4.89 -9.89 -14.94
C PHE A 314 5.72 -9.78 -13.66
N ARG A 315 6.03 -10.90 -12.99
CA ARG A 315 6.95 -10.92 -11.84
C ARG A 315 8.35 -10.43 -12.24
N ALA A 316 8.88 -10.88 -13.37
CA ALA A 316 10.17 -10.42 -13.88
C ALA A 316 10.14 -8.91 -14.20
N LEU A 317 9.09 -8.44 -14.88
CA LEU A 317 8.90 -7.03 -15.21
C LEU A 317 8.79 -6.15 -13.94
N ALA A 318 7.93 -6.52 -13.00
CA ALA A 318 7.71 -5.76 -11.77
C ALA A 318 8.94 -5.79 -10.85
N LYS A 319 9.63 -6.93 -10.74
CA LYS A 319 10.82 -7.07 -9.87
C LYS A 319 12.04 -6.38 -10.47
N ASN A 320 12.27 -6.56 -11.78
CA ASN A 320 13.53 -6.20 -12.39
C ASN A 320 13.42 -4.94 -13.28
N LEU A 321 12.33 -4.67 -13.97
CA LEU A 321 12.34 -3.66 -15.04
C LEU A 321 11.68 -2.32 -14.65
N ILE A 322 10.65 -2.31 -13.80
CA ILE A 322 9.90 -1.07 -13.49
C ILE A 322 10.48 -0.31 -12.27
N PHE A 323 11.76 -0.48 -11.93
CA PHE A 323 12.40 0.20 -10.79
C PHE A 323 11.55 0.11 -9.51
N SER A 324 11.16 -1.10 -9.13
CA SER A 324 10.32 -1.33 -7.96
C SER A 324 11.07 -1.02 -6.66
N LYS A 325 10.31 -0.52 -5.68
CA LYS A 325 10.81 -0.13 -4.37
C LYS A 325 11.23 -1.36 -3.54
N SER A 326 12.24 -1.17 -2.70
CA SER A 326 12.50 -2.08 -1.57
C SER A 326 11.37 -1.99 -0.54
N PRO A 327 11.18 -3.02 0.32
CA PRO A 327 10.23 -2.96 1.43
C PRO A 327 10.38 -1.72 2.32
N LEU A 328 11.62 -1.29 2.60
CA LEU A 328 11.90 -0.08 3.37
C LEU A 328 11.47 1.20 2.64
N GLN A 329 11.70 1.29 1.32
CA GLN A 329 11.19 2.39 0.49
C GLN A 329 9.65 2.40 0.47
N GLY A 330 9.01 1.23 0.43
CA GLY A 330 7.55 1.09 0.55
C GLY A 330 6.99 1.55 1.89
N ALA A 331 7.74 1.33 2.97
CA ALA A 331 7.36 1.77 4.32
C ALA A 331 7.56 3.28 4.55
N GLN A 332 8.28 4.00 3.69
CA GLN A 332 8.59 5.42 3.91
C GLN A 332 7.34 6.28 4.06
N THR A 333 6.29 6.05 3.28
CA THR A 333 5.04 6.81 3.40
C THR A 333 4.31 6.51 4.71
N ILE A 334 4.37 5.26 5.23
CA ILE A 334 3.84 4.90 6.56
C ILE A 334 4.56 5.73 7.62
N LEU A 335 5.90 5.67 7.60
CA LEU A 335 6.73 6.36 8.59
C LEU A 335 6.54 7.88 8.49
N TYR A 336 6.47 8.41 7.27
CA TYR A 336 6.25 9.83 7.02
C TYR A 336 4.98 10.34 7.69
N VAL A 337 3.82 9.69 7.47
CA VAL A 337 2.56 10.14 8.09
C VAL A 337 2.55 9.92 9.60
N CYS A 338 3.26 8.91 10.11
CA CYS A 338 3.38 8.66 11.54
C CYS A 338 4.23 9.73 12.26
N LEU A 339 5.30 10.19 11.61
CA LEU A 339 6.24 11.21 12.09
C LEU A 339 5.77 12.64 11.87
N LEU A 340 4.78 12.87 11.00
CA LEU A 340 4.18 14.18 10.84
C LEU A 340 3.44 14.60 12.13
N ASP A 341 3.59 15.88 12.44
CA ASP A 341 2.71 16.55 13.38
C ASP A 341 1.26 16.39 12.92
N ARG A 342 0.36 16.08 13.86
CA ARG A 342 -1.06 15.84 13.60
C ARG A 342 -1.76 17.07 13.05
N GLU A 343 -1.25 18.28 13.34
CA GLU A 343 -1.76 19.53 12.75
C GLU A 343 -1.36 19.69 11.28
N LYS A 344 -0.19 19.18 10.90
CA LYS A 344 0.32 19.25 9.52
C LYS A 344 -0.20 18.11 8.65
N LEU A 345 -0.76 17.08 9.26
CA LEU A 345 -1.35 15.95 8.57
C LEU A 345 -2.62 16.39 7.84
N ALA A 346 -2.66 16.24 6.51
CA ALA A 346 -3.90 16.28 5.75
C ALA A 346 -4.74 15.04 6.08
N LYS A 347 -5.60 15.19 7.09
CA LYS A 347 -6.49 14.14 7.59
C LYS A 347 -7.49 13.69 6.51
N GLY A 348 -7.91 12.43 6.56
CA GLY A 348 -8.80 11.81 5.56
C GLY A 348 -8.20 11.66 4.16
N SER A 349 -6.96 12.10 3.94
CA SER A 349 -6.38 12.20 2.61
C SER A 349 -5.55 10.97 2.23
N TYR A 350 -5.41 10.74 0.93
CA TYR A 350 -4.54 9.74 0.30
C TYR A 350 -3.13 10.29 0.07
N TYR A 351 -2.12 9.55 0.53
CA TYR A 351 -0.71 9.87 0.39
C TYR A 351 0.01 8.85 -0.48
N SER A 352 0.92 9.34 -1.32
CA SER A 352 1.93 8.52 -1.98
C SER A 352 3.27 9.25 -1.88
N ASP A 353 4.37 8.52 -1.76
CA ASP A 353 5.71 9.11 -1.80
C ASP A 353 5.93 10.28 -0.85
N CYS A 354 5.46 10.12 0.40
CA CYS A 354 5.60 11.13 1.45
C CYS A 354 4.95 12.49 1.10
N LYS A 355 3.88 12.50 0.32
CA LYS A 355 3.07 13.69 0.01
C LYS A 355 1.61 13.31 -0.21
N VAL A 356 0.70 14.29 -0.06
CA VAL A 356 -0.69 14.12 -0.49
C VAL A 356 -0.70 13.93 -2.00
N ASP A 357 -1.41 12.91 -2.48
CA ASP A 357 -1.42 12.56 -3.89
C ASP A 357 -2.83 12.63 -4.51
N TYR A 358 -2.86 12.53 -5.84
CA TYR A 358 -4.08 12.60 -6.62
C TYR A 358 -4.81 11.26 -6.64
N VAL A 359 -6.12 11.34 -6.77
CA VAL A 359 -7.02 10.19 -6.89
C VAL A 359 -7.93 10.37 -8.11
N ARG A 360 -8.71 9.36 -8.47
CA ARG A 360 -9.75 9.52 -9.50
C ARG A 360 -10.98 10.22 -8.95
N SER A 361 -11.76 10.86 -9.83
CA SER A 361 -12.98 11.60 -9.46
C SER A 361 -13.96 10.75 -8.64
N TYR A 362 -14.21 9.49 -9.04
CA TYR A 362 -15.08 8.60 -8.28
C TYR A 362 -14.60 8.38 -6.84
N ALA A 363 -13.29 8.42 -6.58
CA ALA A 363 -12.74 8.21 -5.24
C ALA A 363 -12.95 9.42 -4.30
N LEU A 364 -13.47 10.54 -4.83
CA LEU A 364 -13.93 11.69 -4.05
C LEU A 364 -15.45 11.68 -3.83
N ASP A 365 -16.18 10.87 -4.60
CA ASP A 365 -17.62 10.73 -4.50
C ASP A 365 -17.97 9.82 -3.32
N LEU A 366 -18.26 10.43 -2.18
CA LEU A 366 -18.57 9.71 -0.97
C LEU A 366 -19.96 9.06 -1.00
N GLN A 367 -20.86 9.44 -1.91
CA GLN A 367 -22.10 8.68 -2.09
C GLN A 367 -21.79 7.29 -2.66
N LYS A 368 -20.79 7.16 -3.53
CA LYS A 368 -20.31 5.85 -4.03
C LYS A 368 -19.63 4.99 -2.96
N SER A 369 -19.24 5.58 -1.83
CA SER A 369 -18.79 4.81 -0.67
C SER A 369 -19.94 4.25 0.17
N GLU A 370 -21.15 4.80 0.00
CA GLU A 370 -22.35 4.36 0.70
C GLU A 370 -22.95 3.16 -0.03
N VAL A 371 -23.44 2.20 0.76
CA VAL A 371 -24.13 1.02 0.22
C VAL A 371 -25.62 1.34 0.22
N HIS A 372 -26.21 1.57 -0.96
CA HIS A 372 -27.63 1.88 -1.06
C HIS A 372 -28.51 0.65 -0.75
N PRO A 373 -29.55 0.79 0.10
CA PRO A 373 -30.42 -0.32 0.52
C PRO A 373 -31.21 -1.00 -0.61
N GLN A 374 -31.28 -0.39 -1.80
CA GLN A 374 -32.11 -0.88 -2.91
C GLN A 374 -31.54 -2.13 -3.61
N SER A 375 -30.30 -2.54 -3.34
CA SER A 375 -29.77 -3.83 -3.79
C SER A 375 -30.25 -4.97 -2.87
N ARG A 376 -31.31 -5.67 -3.31
CA ARG A 376 -31.92 -6.94 -2.81
C ARG A 376 -31.37 -7.59 -1.52
N ARG A 377 -32.20 -7.65 -0.46
CA ARG A 377 -32.34 -8.62 0.67
C ARG A 377 -31.12 -9.25 1.39
N SER A 378 -29.92 -9.33 0.83
CA SER A 378 -28.70 -9.85 1.47
C SER A 378 -27.63 -8.78 1.72
N TYR A 379 -27.72 -7.60 1.09
CA TYR A 379 -26.74 -6.52 1.22
C TYR A 379 -27.00 -5.60 2.42
N ALA A 380 -28.26 -5.39 2.80
CA ALA A 380 -28.63 -4.48 3.89
C ALA A 380 -28.18 -4.99 5.26
N ALA A 381 -28.27 -6.29 5.56
CA ALA A 381 -27.94 -6.81 6.89
C ALA A 381 -26.44 -6.69 7.23
N ILE A 382 -25.54 -7.00 6.29
CA ILE A 382 -24.08 -6.99 6.55
C ILE A 382 -23.53 -5.57 6.55
N TYR A 383 -24.01 -4.68 5.67
CA TYR A 383 -23.48 -3.32 5.54
C TYR A 383 -24.23 -2.26 6.37
N ALA A 384 -25.53 -2.44 6.68
CA ALA A 384 -26.22 -1.56 7.64
C ALA A 384 -25.78 -1.82 9.09
N GLN A 385 -25.31 -3.03 9.41
CA GLN A 385 -24.68 -3.33 10.71
C GLN A 385 -23.34 -2.59 10.92
N ILE A 386 -22.69 -2.12 9.86
CA ILE A 386 -21.35 -1.53 9.87
C ILE A 386 -21.37 -0.06 10.33
N TRP A 387 -22.48 0.68 10.17
CA TRP A 387 -22.53 2.12 10.45
C TRP A 387 -23.70 2.63 11.32
N LEU A 388 -24.66 1.78 11.76
CA LEU A 388 -25.76 2.22 12.64
C LEU A 388 -25.50 2.03 14.15
N PRO A 389 -26.04 2.91 15.02
CA PRO A 389 -26.11 2.68 16.46
C PRO A 389 -26.95 1.43 16.79
N ARG A 390 -26.59 0.75 17.88
CA ARG A 390 -27.10 -0.56 18.32
C ARG A 390 -28.65 -0.71 18.43
N LYS A 391 -29.41 0.40 18.38
CA LYS A 391 -30.87 0.41 18.63
C LYS A 391 -31.76 0.11 17.40
N GLN A 392 -31.20 -0.06 16.20
CA GLN A 392 -31.97 -0.41 14.99
C GLN A 392 -31.70 -1.83 14.47
N LEU A 393 -31.22 -2.73 15.33
CA LEU A 393 -30.69 -4.06 14.95
C LEU A 393 -31.63 -5.25 15.22
N ILE A 394 -32.92 -5.01 15.46
CA ILE A 394 -33.90 -6.10 15.59
C ILE A 394 -35.05 -5.80 14.63
N CYS A 395 -35.04 -6.51 13.50
CA CYS A 395 -36.18 -7.04 12.75
C CYS A 395 -35.63 -7.92 11.62
#